data_AF-A0A3S4GSF9-F1
#
_entry.id   AF-A0A3S4GSF9-F1
#
_cell.length_a   1.000
_cell.length_b   1.000
_cell.length_c   1.000
_cell.angle_alpha   90.00
_cell.angle_beta   90.00
_cell.angle_gamma   90.00
#
_symmetry.space_group_name_H-M   'P 1'
#
loop_
_entity.id
_entity.type
_entity.pdbx_description
1 polymer ?
#
loop_
_entity_poly.entity_id
_entity_poly.type
_entity_poly.pdbx_seq_one_letter_code
_entity_poly.pdbx_strand_id
1 'polypeptide(L)'
;MPRGMPANLDAGIREAFGVSRADLARYEAAVLRAVKVPLKPHEFDALVSFHYNTGGIAKAALTRHLNAGDRVAAAAAFMGWLKPAAIQARREAERDLFATGRYPAGTIPVWSVDRNGRVDFSRPIRRLTENEALALLRPSTASVPTQSVVAPPWWRRLLDHFKGKATS
;
A
#
# COMPACT_ATOMS: atom_id res chain seq x y z
N MET A 1 10.13 -14.34 11.76
CA MET A 1 10.95 -13.83 10.63
C MET A 1 12.42 -13.91 11.00
N PRO A 2 13.31 -14.26 10.05
CA PRO A 2 14.75 -14.17 10.27
C PRO A 2 15.14 -12.74 10.66
N ARG A 3 16.10 -12.61 11.59
CA ARG A 3 16.62 -11.30 12.03
C ARG A 3 17.79 -10.86 11.16
N GLY A 4 17.91 -9.55 10.98
CA GLY A 4 18.97 -8.93 10.18
C GLY A 4 18.63 -8.76 8.70
N MET A 5 19.59 -8.27 7.94
CA MET A 5 19.40 -8.00 6.51
C MET A 5 19.17 -9.27 5.70
N PRO A 6 18.17 -9.29 4.79
CA PRO A 6 17.98 -10.38 3.86
C PRO A 6 19.13 -10.47 2.86
N ALA A 7 19.49 -11.69 2.45
CA ALA A 7 20.50 -11.89 1.40
C ALA A 7 20.04 -11.31 0.05
N ASN A 8 18.73 -11.34 -0.24
CA ASN A 8 18.12 -10.67 -1.37
C ASN A 8 17.33 -9.45 -0.90
N LEU A 9 17.91 -8.26 -1.09
CA LEU A 9 17.33 -7.00 -0.63
C LEU A 9 15.99 -6.69 -1.28
N ASP A 10 15.86 -6.87 -2.60
CA ASP A 10 14.62 -6.59 -3.32
C ASP A 10 13.48 -7.51 -2.86
N ALA A 11 13.76 -8.79 -2.65
CA ALA A 11 12.77 -9.72 -2.10
C ALA A 11 12.30 -9.29 -0.71
N GLY A 12 13.22 -8.86 0.15
CA GLY A 12 12.88 -8.34 1.48
C GLY A 12 12.07 -7.04 1.43
N ILE A 13 12.36 -6.13 0.50
CA ILE A 13 11.57 -4.91 0.30
C ILE A 13 10.14 -5.27 -0.18
N ARG A 14 9.99 -6.23 -1.10
CA ARG A 14 8.67 -6.71 -1.53
C ARG A 14 7.87 -7.32 -0.38
N GLU A 15 8.53 -8.11 0.46
CA GLU A 15 7.90 -8.69 1.66
C GLU A 15 7.44 -7.58 2.62
N ALA A 16 8.28 -6.57 2.89
CA ALA A 16 7.93 -5.43 3.74
C ALA A 16 6.72 -4.66 3.20
N PHE A 17 6.63 -4.44 1.88
CA PHE A 17 5.45 -3.85 1.26
C PHE A 17 4.20 -4.74 1.37
N GLY A 18 4.35 -6.06 1.28
CA GLY A 18 3.27 -7.01 1.50
C GLY A 18 2.70 -6.93 2.92
N VAL A 19 3.58 -6.95 3.93
CA VAL A 19 3.20 -6.77 5.34
C VAL A 19 2.51 -5.42 5.55
N SER A 20 3.12 -4.33 5.05
CA SER A 20 2.54 -2.99 5.18
C SER A 20 1.13 -2.90 4.58
N ARG A 21 0.88 -3.53 3.43
CA ARG A 21 -0.46 -3.56 2.82
C ARG A 21 -1.47 -4.30 3.68
N ALA A 22 -1.08 -5.43 4.27
CA ALA A 22 -1.93 -6.19 5.16
C ALA A 22 -2.31 -5.37 6.42
N ASP A 23 -1.33 -4.64 6.98
CA ASP A 23 -1.56 -3.79 8.15
C ASP A 23 -2.50 -2.62 7.85
N LEU A 24 -2.35 -1.99 6.67
CA LEU A 24 -3.15 -0.84 6.28
C LEU A 24 -4.66 -1.15 6.16
N ALA A 25 -5.03 -2.38 5.79
CA ALA A 25 -6.42 -2.77 5.56
C ALA A 25 -7.35 -2.46 6.75
N ARG A 26 -6.85 -2.62 7.98
CA ARG A 26 -7.63 -2.28 9.19
C ARG A 26 -7.91 -0.78 9.30
N TYR A 27 -6.93 0.05 8.96
CA TYR A 27 -7.03 1.50 9.06
C TYR A 27 -7.90 2.07 7.94
N GLU A 28 -7.75 1.57 6.72
CA GLU A 28 -8.63 1.86 5.59
C GLU A 28 -10.09 1.59 5.95
N ALA A 29 -10.38 0.39 6.46
CA ALA A 29 -11.73 0.03 6.88
C ALA A 29 -12.26 0.93 8.01
N ALA A 30 -11.39 1.37 8.94
CA ALA A 30 -11.80 2.29 10.00
C ALA A 30 -12.11 3.69 9.49
N VAL A 31 -11.35 4.20 8.50
CA VAL A 31 -11.65 5.47 7.82
C VAL A 31 -12.99 5.38 7.10
N LEU A 32 -13.22 4.33 6.30
CA LEU A 32 -14.48 4.13 5.57
C LEU A 32 -15.68 4.00 6.52
N ARG A 33 -15.50 3.43 7.72
CA ARG A 33 -16.56 3.40 8.73
C ARG A 33 -16.80 4.76 9.38
N ALA A 34 -15.77 5.54 9.62
CA ALA A 34 -15.86 6.80 10.36
C ALA A 34 -16.37 7.97 9.50
N VAL A 35 -15.99 8.00 8.22
CA VAL A 35 -16.38 9.07 7.28
C VAL A 35 -17.69 8.70 6.58
N LYS A 36 -18.63 9.64 6.55
CA LYS A 36 -20.00 9.45 6.03
C LYS A 36 -20.26 10.22 4.73
N VAL A 37 -19.32 11.05 4.31
CA VAL A 37 -19.38 11.84 3.08
C VAL A 37 -18.46 11.22 2.02
N PRO A 38 -18.72 11.44 0.71
CA PRO A 38 -17.81 11.03 -0.34
C PRO A 38 -16.41 11.63 -0.15
N LEU A 39 -15.38 10.83 -0.41
CA LEU A 39 -13.97 11.23 -0.33
C LEU A 39 -13.34 11.22 -1.72
N LYS A 40 -12.46 12.18 -1.97
CA LYS A 40 -11.49 12.08 -3.06
C LYS A 40 -10.37 11.09 -2.66
N PRO A 41 -9.67 10.45 -3.61
CA PRO A 41 -8.58 9.52 -3.29
C PRO A 41 -7.53 10.12 -2.34
N HIS A 42 -7.05 11.34 -2.63
CA HIS A 42 -6.06 12.01 -1.78
C HIS A 42 -6.59 12.39 -0.38
N GLU A 43 -7.89 12.67 -0.24
CA GLU A 43 -8.52 12.91 1.06
C GLU A 43 -8.52 11.62 1.88
N PHE A 44 -8.86 10.49 1.25
CA PHE A 44 -8.83 9.17 1.88
C PHE A 44 -7.41 8.79 2.32
N ASP A 45 -6.42 8.93 1.44
CA ASP A 45 -5.03 8.57 1.73
C ASP A 45 -4.45 9.37 2.90
N ALA A 46 -4.76 10.68 2.98
CA ALA A 46 -4.38 11.51 4.12
C ALA A 46 -4.99 11.03 5.44
N LEU A 47 -6.28 10.65 5.42
CA LEU A 47 -6.99 10.15 6.61
C LEU A 47 -6.47 8.78 7.06
N VAL A 48 -6.11 7.91 6.11
CA VAL A 48 -5.48 6.61 6.40
C VAL A 48 -4.11 6.83 7.03
N SER A 49 -3.26 7.71 6.48
CA SER A 49 -1.96 8.04 7.10
C SER A 49 -2.11 8.61 8.51
N PHE A 50 -3.05 9.53 8.70
CA PHE A 50 -3.37 10.09 10.01
C PHE A 50 -3.79 9.00 10.98
N HIS A 51 -4.69 8.12 10.56
CA HIS A 51 -5.22 7.07 11.43
C HIS A 51 -4.17 6.02 11.76
N TYR A 52 -3.34 5.63 10.80
CA TYR A 52 -2.23 4.70 11.01
C TYR A 52 -1.31 5.15 12.15
N ASN A 53 -0.98 6.45 12.18
CA ASN A 53 -0.12 6.99 13.23
C ASN A 53 -0.84 7.22 14.57
N THR A 54 -2.09 7.67 14.55
CA THR A 54 -2.76 8.19 15.76
C THR A 54 -3.77 7.24 16.38
N GLY A 55 -4.32 6.30 15.61
CA GLY A 55 -5.51 5.54 16.01
C GLY A 55 -6.78 6.40 16.20
N GLY A 56 -6.74 7.69 15.83
CA GLY A 56 -7.70 8.69 16.30
C GLY A 56 -8.90 8.98 15.41
N ILE A 57 -9.06 8.29 14.27
CA ILE A 57 -10.02 8.70 13.23
C ILE A 57 -11.46 8.86 13.73
N ALA A 58 -11.94 7.98 14.61
CA ALA A 58 -13.32 8.03 15.08
C ALA A 58 -13.61 9.20 16.05
N LYS A 59 -12.59 9.70 16.76
CA LYS A 59 -12.74 10.72 17.81
C LYS A 59 -12.18 12.10 17.44
N ALA A 60 -11.46 12.19 16.32
CA ALA A 60 -10.81 13.42 15.91
C ALA A 60 -11.85 14.46 15.47
N ALA A 61 -11.61 15.72 15.84
CA ALA A 61 -12.42 16.85 15.38
C ALA A 61 -12.49 16.92 13.85
N LEU A 62 -11.41 16.54 13.15
CA LEU A 62 -11.35 16.51 11.70
C LEU A 62 -12.47 15.66 11.09
N THR A 63 -12.78 14.49 11.68
CA THR A 63 -13.82 13.58 11.18
C THR A 63 -15.20 14.17 11.39
N ARG A 64 -15.41 14.84 12.53
CA ARG A 64 -16.65 15.56 12.82
C ARG A 64 -16.88 16.69 11.81
N HIS A 65 -15.86 17.53 11.57
CA HIS A 65 -15.95 18.61 10.58
C HIS A 65 -16.21 18.08 9.18
N LEU A 66 -15.48 17.04 8.78
CA LEU A 66 -15.63 16.42 7.47
C LEU A 66 -17.04 15.84 7.25
N ASN A 67 -17.59 15.12 8.24
CA ASN A 67 -18.94 14.58 8.15
C ASN A 67 -20.03 15.66 8.17
N ALA A 68 -19.73 16.85 8.70
CA ALA A 68 -20.58 18.04 8.58
C ALA A 68 -20.41 18.77 7.24
N GLY A 69 -19.57 18.26 6.32
CA GLY A 69 -19.29 18.88 5.03
C GLY A 69 -18.21 19.96 5.05
N ASP A 70 -17.64 20.27 6.21
CA ASP A 70 -16.63 21.34 6.36
C ASP A 70 -15.20 20.78 6.18
N ARG A 71 -14.77 20.74 4.92
CA ARG A 71 -13.43 20.28 4.54
C ARG A 71 -12.33 21.24 4.99
N VAL A 72 -12.62 22.54 5.09
CA VAL A 72 -11.62 23.55 5.51
C VAL A 72 -11.31 23.37 7.00
N ALA A 73 -12.34 23.24 7.84
CA ALA A 73 -12.15 22.94 9.25
C ALA A 73 -11.57 21.52 9.47
N ALA A 74 -11.95 20.54 8.63
CA ALA A 74 -11.33 19.21 8.68
C ALA A 74 -9.82 19.27 8.44
N ALA A 75 -9.37 20.01 7.42
CA ALA A 75 -7.95 20.21 7.14
C ALA A 75 -7.24 20.90 8.31
N ALA A 76 -7.79 21.98 8.86
CA ALA A 76 -7.21 22.69 10.01
C ALA A 76 -7.06 21.77 11.24
N ALA A 77 -8.02 20.86 11.46
CA ALA A 77 -8.06 19.98 12.62
C ALA A 77 -6.96 18.90 12.65
N PHE A 78 -6.22 18.66 11.56
CA PHE A 78 -4.99 17.84 11.58
C PHE A 78 -3.96 18.41 12.56
N MET A 79 -3.88 19.75 12.66
CA MET A 79 -2.93 20.46 13.53
C MET A 79 -3.28 20.37 15.02
N GLY A 80 -4.39 19.72 15.39
CA GLY A 80 -4.69 19.37 16.79
C GLY A 80 -3.89 18.18 17.31
N TRP A 81 -3.11 17.50 16.46
CA TRP A 81 -2.45 16.23 16.76
C TRP A 81 -0.92 16.31 16.58
N LEU A 82 -0.26 17.19 17.32
CA LEU A 82 1.16 17.53 17.12
C LEU A 82 2.15 16.93 18.13
N LYS A 83 1.69 16.06 19.04
CA LYS A 83 2.57 15.48 20.06
C LYS A 83 2.96 14.04 19.69
N PRO A 84 4.26 13.69 19.74
CA PRO A 84 5.42 14.54 20.10
C PRO A 84 5.81 15.54 18.98
N ALA A 85 6.58 16.59 19.28
CA ALA A 85 6.93 17.64 18.29
C ALA A 85 7.52 17.10 16.97
N ALA A 86 8.22 15.96 17.01
CA ALA A 86 8.78 15.29 15.84
C ALA A 86 7.73 14.89 14.77
N ILE A 87 6.44 14.81 15.11
CA ILE A 87 5.38 14.49 14.14
C ILE A 87 4.78 15.74 13.46
N GLN A 88 5.21 16.96 13.80
CA GLN A 88 4.65 18.18 13.22
C GLN A 88 4.75 18.20 11.68
N ALA A 89 5.95 17.95 11.12
CA ALA A 89 6.13 17.92 9.67
C ALA A 89 5.25 16.86 8.98
N ARG A 90 5.00 15.73 9.64
CA ARG A 90 4.08 14.70 9.13
C ARG A 90 2.63 15.21 9.11
N ARG A 91 2.21 15.93 10.16
CA ARG A 91 0.84 16.48 10.26
C ARG A 91 0.60 17.57 9.21
N GLU A 92 1.61 18.39 8.94
CA GLU A 92 1.58 19.37 7.86
C GLU A 92 1.44 18.68 6.50
N ALA A 93 2.25 17.65 6.23
CA ALA A 93 2.15 16.89 4.98
C ALA A 93 0.79 16.21 4.78
N GLU A 94 0.21 15.62 5.83
CA GLU A 94 -1.12 15.00 5.76
C GLU A 94 -2.23 16.04 5.55
N ARG A 95 -2.17 17.18 6.25
CA ARG A 95 -3.09 18.31 6.02
C ARG A 95 -3.01 18.77 4.57
N ASP A 96 -1.80 18.96 4.05
CA ASP A 96 -1.59 19.50 2.70
C ASP A 96 -2.03 18.50 1.63
N LEU A 97 -1.80 17.21 1.85
CA LEU A 97 -2.33 16.14 0.99
C LEU A 97 -3.87 16.16 1.01
N PHE A 98 -4.49 16.25 2.18
CA PHE A 98 -5.95 16.31 2.32
C PHE A 98 -6.51 17.54 1.60
N ALA A 99 -5.95 18.72 1.83
CA ALA A 99 -6.47 19.97 1.32
C ALA A 99 -6.20 20.20 -0.17
N THR A 100 -5.03 19.76 -0.68
CA THR A 100 -4.55 20.16 -2.01
C THR A 100 -4.30 19.00 -2.97
N GLY A 101 -4.31 17.75 -2.48
CA GLY A 101 -4.01 16.58 -3.30
C GLY A 101 -2.54 16.48 -3.73
N ARG A 102 -1.65 17.27 -3.13
CA ARG A 102 -0.21 17.22 -3.40
C ARG A 102 0.44 16.17 -2.50
N TYR A 103 0.89 15.09 -3.12
CA TYR A 103 1.67 14.06 -2.42
C TYR A 103 3.06 14.60 -2.07
N PRO A 104 3.60 14.25 -0.89
CA PRO A 104 4.96 14.62 -0.53
C PRO A 104 5.94 13.96 -1.49
N ALA A 105 6.80 14.78 -2.10
CA ALA A 105 7.89 14.29 -2.94
C ALA A 105 9.07 13.78 -2.07
N GLY A 106 9.85 12.84 -2.59
CA GLY A 106 11.05 12.37 -1.91
C GLY A 106 11.46 10.96 -2.29
N THR A 107 12.33 10.39 -1.46
CA THR A 107 12.77 9.00 -1.58
C THR A 107 12.39 8.20 -0.34
N ILE A 108 12.19 6.89 -0.50
CA ILE A 108 11.94 5.98 0.61
C ILE A 108 13.29 5.39 1.05
N PRO A 109 13.78 5.73 2.26
CA PRO A 109 15.03 5.18 2.75
C PRO A 109 14.85 3.71 3.17
N VAL A 110 15.79 2.87 2.73
CA VAL A 110 15.97 1.50 3.22
C VAL A 110 17.16 1.52 4.18
N TRP A 111 16.92 1.08 5.41
CA TRP A 111 17.92 1.09 6.48
C TRP A 111 18.48 -0.31 6.70
N SER A 112 19.75 -0.41 7.06
CA SER A 112 20.34 -1.70 7.46
C SER A 112 19.87 -2.14 8.84
N VAL A 113 19.83 -3.45 9.04
CA VAL A 113 19.50 -4.08 10.33
C VAL A 113 20.56 -5.10 10.71
N ASP A 114 21.07 -5.04 11.93
CA ASP A 114 22.06 -5.99 12.44
C ASP A 114 21.45 -7.38 12.71
N ARG A 115 22.31 -8.39 12.97
CA ARG A 115 21.86 -9.76 13.30
C ARG A 115 20.94 -9.85 14.54
N ASN A 116 20.93 -8.82 15.37
CA ASN A 116 20.11 -8.74 16.57
C ASN A 116 18.76 -8.04 16.31
N GLY A 117 18.53 -7.51 15.11
CA GLY A 117 17.31 -6.78 14.76
C GLY A 117 17.38 -5.27 15.01
N ARG A 118 18.55 -4.70 15.32
CA ARG A 118 18.72 -3.26 15.53
C ARG A 118 18.91 -2.53 14.20
N VAL A 119 18.10 -1.50 13.97
CA VAL A 119 18.18 -0.65 12.78
C VAL A 119 19.33 0.35 12.94
N ASP A 120 20.14 0.50 11.90
CA ASP A 120 21.16 1.55 11.80
C ASP A 120 20.57 2.78 11.07
N PHE A 121 20.34 3.86 11.83
CA PHE A 121 19.81 5.13 11.33
C PHE A 121 20.90 6.12 10.89
N SER A 122 22.19 5.75 10.92
CA SER A 122 23.29 6.65 10.55
C SER A 122 23.27 7.02 9.06
N ARG A 123 22.97 6.04 8.20
CA ARG A 123 22.79 6.24 6.76
C ARG A 123 21.89 5.16 6.15
N PRO A 124 21.02 5.51 5.21
CA PRO A 124 20.27 4.50 4.46
C PRO A 124 21.22 3.75 3.52
N ILE A 125 20.99 2.46 3.37
CA ILE A 125 21.72 1.60 2.42
C ILE A 125 21.18 1.74 0.99
N ARG A 126 19.94 2.21 0.85
CA ARG A 126 19.32 2.54 -0.44
C ARG A 126 18.27 3.62 -0.24
N ARG A 127 18.06 4.45 -1.26
CA ARG A 127 16.96 5.42 -1.33
C ARG A 127 16.15 5.11 -2.58
N LEU A 128 14.93 4.61 -2.41
CA LEU A 128 14.05 4.29 -3.53
C LEU A 128 13.38 5.57 -4.03
N THR A 129 13.43 5.80 -5.33
CA THR A 129 12.53 6.72 -6.02
C THR A 129 11.10 6.15 -6.03
N GLU A 130 10.11 6.99 -6.33
CA GLU A 130 8.72 6.55 -6.49
C GLU A 130 8.60 5.43 -7.54
N ASN A 131 9.23 5.59 -8.70
CA ASN A 131 9.19 4.59 -9.77
C ASN A 131 9.78 3.23 -9.35
N GLU A 132 10.89 3.23 -8.62
CA GLU A 132 11.48 1.99 -8.08
C GLU A 132 10.58 1.35 -7.02
N ALA A 133 10.02 2.14 -6.12
CA ALA A 133 9.10 1.66 -5.09
C ALA A 133 7.85 1.03 -5.73
N LEU A 134 7.27 1.70 -6.74
CA LEU A 134 6.13 1.17 -7.50
C LEU A 134 6.48 -0.12 -8.25
N ALA A 135 7.68 -0.24 -8.81
CA ALA A 135 8.13 -1.47 -9.47
C ALA A 135 8.26 -2.65 -8.49
N LEU A 136 8.67 -2.39 -7.25
CA LEU A 136 8.75 -3.40 -6.19
C LEU A 136 7.38 -3.71 -5.59
N LEU A 137 6.47 -2.74 -5.50
CA LEU A 137 5.10 -2.90 -5.02
C LEU A 137 4.22 -3.75 -5.94
N ARG A 138 4.49 -3.72 -7.24
CA ARG A 138 3.79 -4.57 -8.21
C ARG A 138 4.13 -6.03 -7.90
N PRO A 139 3.14 -6.94 -7.85
CA PRO A 139 3.45 -8.36 -7.78
C PRO A 139 4.38 -8.67 -8.94
N SER A 140 5.49 -9.35 -8.63
CA SER A 140 6.40 -9.78 -9.67
C SER A 140 5.55 -10.56 -10.66
N THR A 141 5.42 -10.06 -11.89
CA THR A 141 4.99 -10.90 -13.00
C THR A 141 6.15 -11.84 -13.25
N ALA A 142 6.40 -12.76 -12.31
CA ALA A 142 7.01 -14.01 -12.68
C ALA A 142 6.08 -14.53 -13.76
N SER A 143 6.59 -14.53 -14.99
CA SER A 143 6.06 -15.35 -16.05
C SER A 143 5.92 -16.73 -15.44
N VAL A 144 4.69 -17.11 -15.07
CA VAL A 144 4.32 -18.52 -15.01
C VAL A 144 4.79 -19.04 -16.36
N PRO A 145 5.72 -20.02 -16.43
CA PRO A 145 6.00 -20.63 -17.71
C PRO A 145 4.64 -21.12 -18.19
N THR A 146 4.12 -20.50 -19.25
CA THR A 146 2.97 -21.01 -19.96
C THR A 146 3.33 -22.43 -20.30
N GLN A 147 2.84 -23.40 -19.52
CA GLN A 147 2.71 -24.74 -20.03
C GLN A 147 1.86 -24.56 -21.27
N SER A 148 2.52 -24.66 -22.42
CA SER A 148 1.89 -24.83 -23.70
C SER A 148 1.05 -26.08 -23.56
N VAL A 149 -0.22 -25.92 -23.19
CA VAL A 149 -1.23 -26.94 -23.40
C VAL A 149 -1.34 -27.03 -24.92
N VAL A 150 -0.51 -27.89 -25.50
CA VAL A 150 -0.61 -28.28 -26.89
C VAL A 150 -1.95 -28.98 -27.00
N ALA A 151 -2.97 -28.25 -27.45
CA ALA A 151 -4.22 -28.86 -27.85
C ALA A 151 -3.88 -29.99 -28.84
N PRO A 152 -4.46 -31.20 -28.70
CA PRO A 152 -4.16 -32.29 -29.60
C PRO A 152 -4.42 -31.84 -31.04
N PRO A 153 -3.52 -32.17 -31.98
CA PRO A 153 -3.59 -31.67 -33.34
C PRO A 153 -4.93 -32.05 -33.98
N TRP A 154 -5.42 -31.22 -34.90
CA TRP A 154 -6.77 -31.29 -35.46
C TRP A 154 -7.13 -32.67 -36.05
N TRP A 155 -6.14 -33.44 -36.51
CA TRP A 155 -6.35 -34.80 -37.02
C TRP A 155 -6.76 -35.80 -35.93
N ARG A 156 -6.37 -35.62 -34.67
CA ARG A 156 -6.88 -36.42 -33.54
C ARG A 156 -8.36 -36.14 -33.27
N ARG A 157 -8.79 -34.88 -33.38
CA ARG A 157 -10.21 -34.50 -33.27
C ARG A 157 -11.05 -35.04 -34.43
N LEU A 158 -10.46 -35.13 -35.62
CA LEU A 158 -11.09 -35.71 -36.81
C LEU A 158 -11.34 -37.22 -36.63
N LEU A 159 -10.36 -37.97 -36.10
CA LEU A 159 -10.48 -39.42 -35.87
C LEU A 159 -11.56 -39.77 -34.84
N ASP A 160 -11.71 -38.98 -33.79
CA ASP A 160 -12.74 -39.21 -32.77
C ASP A 160 -14.16 -38.94 -33.30
N HIS A 161 -14.32 -38.05 -34.28
CA HIS A 161 -15.62 -37.82 -34.94
C HIS A 161 -16.10 -39.04 -35.74
N PHE A 162 -15.20 -39.81 -36.35
CA PHE A 162 -15.55 -40.99 -37.15
C PHE A 162 -15.71 -42.27 -36.31
N LYS A 163 -15.16 -42.31 -35.09
CA LYS A 163 -15.38 -43.45 -34.16
C LYS A 163 -16.78 -43.49 -33.52
N GLY A 164 -17.55 -42.39 -33.60
CA GLY A 164 -18.90 -42.30 -33.03
C GLY A 164 -20.06 -42.73 -33.94
N LYS A 165 -19.81 -43.23 -35.17
CA LYS A 165 -20.86 -43.57 -36.15
C LYS A 165 -20.89 -45.05 -36.58
N ALA A 166 -20.44 -45.96 -35.71
CA ALA A 166 -20.57 -47.40 -35.93
C ALA A 166 -21.19 -48.06 -34.69
N THR A 167 -22.47 -47.79 -34.45
CA THR A 167 -23.40 -48.63 -33.65
C THR A 167 -24.83 -48.12 -33.83
N SER A 168 -25.42 -48.42 -34.98
CA SER A 168 -26.85 -48.72 -35.20
C SER A 168 -27.01 -49.32 -36.58
#